data_AF-A0A8S0ZNG5-F1
#
_entry.id   AF-A0A8S0ZNG5-F1
#
_cell.length_a   1.000
_cell.length_b   1.000
_cell.length_c   1.000
_cell.angle_alpha   90.00
_cell.angle_beta   90.00
_cell.angle_gamma   90.00
#
_symmetry.space_group_name_H-M   'P 1'
#
loop_
_entity.id
_entity.type
_entity.pdbx_description
1 polymer ?
#
loop_
_entity_poly.entity_id
_entity_poly.type
_entity_poly.pdbx_seq_one_letter_code
_entity_poly.pdbx_strand_id
1 'polypeptide(L)'
;MCGRMPYIWTFSPDSKPLLEQCLNAAAMLPPDNNNKWLLRFGPKNLDLIKKTDDIDLTEDFPELDITDRPAENQENIQKLVEVLIDPDFDIVSKFHLIYEKCKEKPKLLTKLAENLPSDIIEKLTYHIFDTTNKSNQFLQYFYEYFVPVYIKKSNSRLCTELLLKANKLHTDCFKILLKVILKDTDIQNTIINDFICTLNVDQQTKLLTDINNIELSGEEFSHNVFNIYTAYKSCNKTENIQNTILSLLKTHSVHCSADKSYGKLLLAYLQQEKIFKTNSNYVEIEKIIEIHKSPFKRPCHSVLEEINNSL
;
A
#
# COMPACT_ATOMS: atom_id res chain seq x y z
N MET A 1 25.04 31.43 30.31
CA MET A 1 25.10 31.76 28.86
C MET A 1 25.63 30.52 28.15
N CYS A 2 24.77 29.75 27.50
CA CYS A 2 25.18 28.54 26.77
C CYS A 2 25.23 28.90 25.27
N GLY A 3 26.43 28.97 24.71
CA GLY A 3 26.63 29.20 23.28
C GLY A 3 26.14 27.99 22.49
N ARG A 4 25.24 28.21 21.53
CA ARG A 4 24.84 27.19 20.56
C ARG A 4 26.04 26.94 19.63
N MET A 5 26.51 25.70 19.55
CA MET A 5 27.42 25.28 18.48
C MET A 5 26.71 25.44 17.13
N PRO A 6 27.38 25.98 16.09
CA PRO A 6 26.81 26.03 14.75
C PRO A 6 26.69 24.60 14.20
N TYR A 7 25.48 24.23 13.77
CA TYR A 7 25.27 23.00 13.03
C TYR A 7 26.11 23.03 11.74
N ILE A 8 27.12 22.18 11.66
CA ILE A 8 27.90 21.98 10.44
C ILE A 8 27.08 21.05 9.56
N TRP A 9 26.66 21.55 8.41
CA TRP A 9 25.95 20.76 7.40
C TRP A 9 26.94 19.77 6.80
N THR A 10 26.69 18.47 6.95
CA THR A 10 27.48 17.42 6.30
C THR A 10 26.68 16.81 5.16
N PHE A 11 27.35 16.58 4.04
CA PHE A 11 26.74 15.87 2.91
C PHE A 11 26.70 14.37 3.22
N SER A 12 25.68 13.66 2.72
CA SER A 12 25.64 12.20 2.85
C SER A 12 26.88 11.58 2.16
N PRO A 13 27.40 10.45 2.66
CA PRO A 13 28.57 9.77 2.08
C PRO A 13 28.43 9.54 0.57
N ASP A 14 27.23 9.18 0.12
CA ASP A 14 26.92 8.90 -1.29
C ASP A 14 26.92 10.17 -2.17
N SER A 15 26.75 11.35 -1.58
CA SER A 15 26.72 12.63 -2.29
C SER A 15 28.09 13.30 -2.38
N LYS A 16 29.08 12.87 -1.57
CA LYS A 16 30.44 13.43 -1.56
C LYS A 16 31.14 13.33 -2.93
N PRO A 17 31.11 12.19 -3.65
CA PRO A 17 31.79 12.08 -4.95
C PRO A 17 31.17 12.99 -6.02
N LEU A 18 29.84 13.09 -6.03
CA LEU A 18 29.12 13.94 -6.97
C LEU A 18 29.39 15.42 -6.70
N LEU A 19 29.44 15.81 -5.43
CA LEU A 19 29.80 17.16 -5.02
C LEU A 19 31.24 17.49 -5.43
N GLU A 20 32.20 16.62 -5.16
CA GLU A 20 33.60 16.81 -5.58
C GLU A 20 33.73 16.96 -7.10
N GLN A 21 33.01 16.16 -7.88
CA GLN A 21 32.96 16.29 -9.34
C GLN A 21 32.40 17.65 -9.79
N CYS A 22 31.31 18.11 -9.16
CA CYS A 22 30.71 19.41 -9.47
C CYS A 22 31.65 20.58 -9.11
N LEU A 23 32.33 20.50 -7.97
CA LEU A 23 33.29 21.53 -7.54
C LEU A 23 34.54 21.55 -8.43
N ASN A 24 35.04 20.38 -8.83
CA ASN A 24 36.17 20.26 -9.76
C ASN A 24 35.82 20.79 -11.16
N ALA A 25 34.61 20.49 -11.66
CA ALA A 25 34.12 21.05 -12.92
C ALA A 25 33.96 22.58 -12.85
N ALA A 26 33.48 23.10 -11.72
CA ALA A 26 33.40 24.53 -11.48
C ALA A 26 34.80 25.18 -11.42
N ALA A 27 35.79 24.51 -10.82
CA ALA A 27 37.16 25.00 -10.72
C ALA A 27 37.89 25.08 -12.08
N MET A 28 37.42 24.37 -13.11
CA MET A 28 37.98 24.41 -14.47
C MET A 28 37.38 25.52 -15.35
N LEU A 29 36.37 26.24 -14.86
CA LEU A 29 35.82 27.39 -15.57
C LEU A 29 36.68 28.63 -15.36
N PRO A 30 36.90 29.47 -16.39
CA PRO A 30 37.62 30.72 -16.23
C PRO A 30 36.95 31.59 -15.16
N PRO A 31 37.72 32.36 -14.37
CA PRO A 31 37.19 33.14 -13.26
C PRO A 31 36.26 34.24 -13.78
N ASP A 32 34.97 33.94 -13.76
CA ASP A 32 33.89 34.89 -14.02
C ASP A 32 33.36 35.41 -12.68
N ASN A 33 33.72 36.67 -12.37
CA ASN A 33 33.31 37.35 -11.14
C ASN A 33 31.79 37.58 -11.04
N ASN A 34 31.02 37.34 -12.12
CA ASN A 34 29.56 37.41 -12.10
C ASN A 34 28.89 36.04 -11.94
N ASN A 35 29.65 34.94 -11.94
CA ASN A 35 29.09 33.62 -11.77
C ASN A 35 28.85 33.32 -10.29
N LYS A 36 27.59 33.47 -9.86
CA LYS A 36 27.12 33.23 -8.48
C LYS A 36 27.42 31.82 -7.97
N TRP A 37 27.56 30.82 -8.85
CA TRP A 37 27.90 29.44 -8.47
C TRP A 37 29.39 29.28 -8.19
N LEU A 38 30.26 29.87 -9.02
CA LEU A 38 31.72 29.84 -8.82
C LEU A 38 32.14 30.59 -7.55
N LEU A 39 31.45 31.68 -7.21
CA LEU A 39 31.70 32.42 -5.97
C LEU A 39 31.30 31.64 -4.72
N ARG A 40 30.24 30.83 -4.80
CA ARG A 40 29.66 30.11 -3.65
C ARG A 40 30.23 28.72 -3.45
N PHE A 41 30.67 28.07 -4.52
CA PHE A 41 31.16 26.69 -4.55
C PHE A 41 32.54 26.57 -5.20
N GLY A 42 33.25 27.69 -5.35
CA GLY A 42 34.58 27.69 -5.94
C GLY A 42 35.65 27.06 -5.03
N PRO A 43 36.90 27.04 -5.50
CA PRO A 43 38.00 26.30 -4.89
C PRO A 43 38.26 26.61 -3.41
N LYS A 44 37.89 27.81 -2.95
CA LYS A 44 38.03 28.26 -1.56
C LYS A 44 37.19 27.45 -0.55
N ASN A 45 36.18 26.71 -1.01
CA ASN A 45 35.31 25.90 -0.16
C ASN A 45 35.59 24.39 -0.23
N LEU A 46 36.53 23.94 -1.07
CA LEU A 46 36.96 22.53 -1.14
C LEU A 46 37.60 22.06 0.17
N ASP A 47 38.33 22.94 0.86
CA ASP A 47 39.00 22.62 2.12
C ASP A 47 38.04 22.39 3.29
N LEU A 48 36.78 22.84 3.17
CA LEU A 48 35.73 22.62 4.17
C LEU A 48 35.17 21.18 4.12
N ILE A 49 35.24 20.52 2.97
CA ILE A 49 34.72 19.15 2.77
C ILE A 49 35.70 18.09 3.28
N LYS A 50 37.01 18.37 3.19
CA LYS A 50 38.06 17.46 3.65
C LYS A 50 38.21 17.40 5.18
N LYS A 51 37.50 18.25 5.93
CA LYS A 51 37.52 18.27 7.40
C LYS A 51 36.43 17.41 8.05
N THR A 52 35.58 16.74 7.26
CA THR A 52 34.40 16.00 7.73
C THR A 52 34.58 14.48 7.83
N ASP A 53 35.81 13.98 7.75
CA ASP A 53 36.09 12.53 7.68
C ASP A 53 36.36 11.85 9.05
N ASP A 54 36.28 12.57 10.18
CA ASP A 54 36.59 12.03 11.51
C ASP A 54 35.36 11.68 12.38
N ILE A 55 34.20 11.38 11.79
CA ILE A 55 33.03 10.92 12.57
C ILE A 55 32.57 9.55 12.06
N ASP A 56 32.98 8.52 12.79
CA ASP A 56 32.59 7.13 12.60
C ASP A 56 31.13 6.94 13.08
N LEU A 57 30.25 6.53 12.18
CA LEU A 57 28.83 6.23 12.48
C LEU A 57 28.56 4.75 12.18
N THR A 58 29.12 3.88 13.01
CA THR A 58 28.66 2.50 13.15
C THR A 58 27.86 2.37 14.44
N GLU A 59 26.53 2.52 14.38
CA GLU A 59 25.65 1.91 15.38
C GLU A 59 24.39 1.36 14.70
N ASP A 60 24.12 0.10 15.03
CA ASP A 60 22.95 -0.68 14.63
C ASP A 60 21.64 0.02 15.03
N PHE A 61 20.71 0.15 14.08
CA PHE A 61 19.39 0.72 14.36
C PHE A 61 18.47 -0.32 15.01
N PRO A 62 17.90 -0.07 16.20
CA PRO A 62 16.84 -0.91 16.74
C PRO A 62 15.51 -0.62 16.04
N GLU A 63 14.69 -1.67 15.90
CA GLU A 63 13.30 -1.58 15.42
C GLU A 63 12.52 -0.57 16.27
N LEU A 64 11.99 0.47 15.64
CA LEU A 64 11.21 1.52 16.31
C LEU A 64 9.72 1.15 16.34
N ASP A 65 9.24 0.89 17.55
CA ASP A 65 7.83 0.81 17.91
C ASP A 65 7.19 2.21 17.81
N ILE A 66 6.17 2.37 16.95
CA ILE A 66 5.57 3.67 16.61
C ILE A 66 4.30 3.86 17.44
N THR A 67 4.43 4.45 18.62
CA THR A 67 3.29 5.04 19.34
C THR A 67 3.58 6.51 19.64
N ASP A 68 2.58 7.35 19.34
CA ASP A 68 2.50 8.81 19.51
C ASP A 68 3.35 9.72 18.59
N ARG A 69 2.77 10.07 17.42
CA ARG A 69 3.14 11.28 16.66
C ARG A 69 2.15 12.42 16.95
N PRO A 70 2.61 13.67 17.17
CA PRO A 70 1.75 14.81 17.49
C PRO A 70 0.82 15.18 16.32
N ALA A 71 -0.37 15.70 16.65
CA ALA A 71 -1.39 16.11 15.69
C ALA A 71 -0.85 17.14 14.67
N GLU A 72 -0.86 16.77 13.40
CA GLU A 72 -0.35 17.60 12.30
C GLU A 72 -1.23 18.82 12.02
N ASN A 73 -0.60 19.98 11.84
CA ASN A 73 -1.28 21.25 11.57
C ASN A 73 -1.73 21.33 10.09
N GLN A 74 -3.02 21.09 9.82
CA GLN A 74 -3.59 20.92 8.47
C GLN A 74 -3.36 22.12 7.53
N GLU A 75 -3.36 23.34 8.07
CA GLU A 75 -3.19 24.58 7.29
C GLU A 75 -1.83 24.65 6.56
N ASN A 76 -0.80 24.02 7.13
CA ASN A 76 0.54 23.99 6.53
C ASN A 76 0.66 22.96 5.40
N ILE A 77 -0.20 21.95 5.35
CA ILE A 77 -0.21 20.96 4.27
C ILE A 77 -0.90 21.55 3.04
N GLN A 78 -2.01 22.28 3.23
CA GLN A 78 -2.75 22.90 2.14
C GLN A 78 -1.89 23.89 1.33
N LYS A 79 -1.16 24.78 2.01
CA LYS A 79 -0.24 25.74 1.36
C LYS A 79 0.87 25.04 0.57
N LEU A 80 1.36 23.89 1.05
CA LEU A 80 2.36 23.10 0.32
C LEU A 80 1.77 22.48 -0.95
N VAL A 81 0.53 22.01 -0.90
CA VAL A 81 -0.18 21.44 -2.05
C VAL A 81 -0.40 22.49 -3.12
N GLU A 82 -0.79 23.71 -2.75
CA GLU A 82 -0.96 24.82 -3.71
C GLU A 82 0.32 25.10 -4.51
N VAL A 83 1.48 25.14 -3.84
CA VAL A 83 2.79 25.28 -4.51
C VAL A 83 3.11 24.10 -5.43
N LEU A 84 2.71 22.89 -5.03
CA LEU A 84 2.97 21.68 -5.81
C LEU A 84 2.03 21.54 -7.03
N ILE A 85 0.82 22.07 -6.97
CA ILE A 85 -0.19 22.01 -8.04
C ILE A 85 -0.08 23.19 -9.01
N ASP A 86 0.78 24.17 -8.74
CA ASP A 86 1.04 25.30 -9.65
C ASP A 86 1.24 24.82 -11.12
N PRO A 87 0.34 25.24 -12.04
CA PRO A 87 0.28 24.75 -13.42
C PRO A 87 1.48 25.17 -14.26
N ASP A 88 2.26 26.17 -13.83
CA ASP A 88 3.43 26.66 -14.55
C ASP A 88 4.63 25.68 -14.47
N PHE A 89 4.52 24.64 -13.64
CA PHE A 89 5.60 23.69 -13.39
C PHE A 89 5.11 22.24 -13.48
N ASP A 90 5.83 21.43 -14.25
CA ASP A 90 5.57 20.00 -14.37
C ASP A 90 5.75 19.27 -13.01
N ILE A 91 4.80 18.40 -12.68
CA ILE A 91 4.78 17.67 -11.40
C ILE A 91 6.04 16.81 -11.21
N VAL A 92 6.58 16.29 -12.32
CA VAL A 92 7.80 15.47 -12.31
C VAL A 92 9.00 16.31 -11.89
N SER A 93 9.07 17.56 -12.32
CA SER A 93 10.12 18.50 -11.91
C SER A 93 10.05 18.83 -10.41
N LYS A 94 8.88 18.69 -9.79
CA LYS A 94 8.69 18.87 -8.33
C LYS A 94 8.84 17.56 -7.54
N PHE A 95 9.12 16.44 -8.18
CA PHE A 95 9.14 15.13 -7.50
C PHE A 95 10.12 15.09 -6.32
N HIS A 96 11.32 15.65 -6.46
CA HIS A 96 12.29 15.71 -5.36
C HIS A 96 11.73 16.46 -4.13
N LEU A 97 11.00 17.55 -4.35
CA LEU A 97 10.35 18.29 -3.27
C LEU A 97 9.25 17.46 -2.60
N ILE A 98 8.44 16.74 -3.39
CA ILE A 98 7.42 15.82 -2.88
C ILE A 98 8.08 14.73 -2.03
N TYR A 99 9.14 14.11 -2.56
CA TYR A 99 9.90 13.05 -1.92
C TYR A 99 10.49 13.49 -0.58
N GLU A 100 11.13 14.66 -0.51
CA GLU A 100 11.67 15.17 0.75
C GLU A 100 10.56 15.57 1.74
N LYS A 101 9.51 16.23 1.27
CA LYS A 101 8.43 16.72 2.16
C LYS A 101 7.58 15.60 2.75
N CYS A 102 7.40 14.49 2.04
CA CYS A 102 6.62 13.37 2.56
C CYS A 102 7.36 12.53 3.60
N LYS A 103 8.70 12.65 3.73
CA LYS A 103 9.43 12.08 4.89
C LYS A 103 8.99 12.73 6.19
N GLU A 104 8.81 14.06 6.17
CA GLU A 104 8.35 14.84 7.31
C GLU A 104 6.83 14.75 7.49
N LYS A 105 6.07 14.75 6.38
CA LYS A 105 4.60 14.84 6.36
C LYS A 105 3.97 13.86 5.36
N PRO A 106 3.84 12.57 5.69
CA PRO A 106 3.32 11.55 4.77
C PRO A 106 1.92 11.87 4.23
N LYS A 107 1.05 12.48 5.05
CA LYS A 107 -0.32 12.87 4.65
C LYS A 107 -0.39 13.93 3.55
N LEU A 108 0.73 14.55 3.20
CA LEU A 108 0.82 15.36 1.97
C LEU A 108 0.38 14.55 0.75
N LEU A 109 0.71 13.26 0.71
CA LEU A 109 0.35 12.36 -0.39
C LEU A 109 -1.17 12.16 -0.52
N THR A 110 -1.90 12.10 0.60
CA THR A 110 -3.37 12.09 0.59
C THR A 110 -3.93 13.33 -0.10
N LYS A 111 -3.42 14.52 0.28
CA LYS A 111 -3.87 15.78 -0.33
C LYS A 111 -3.49 15.90 -1.80
N LEU A 112 -2.33 15.38 -2.21
CA LEU A 112 -1.96 15.33 -3.61
C LEU A 112 -2.93 14.43 -4.41
N ALA A 113 -3.27 13.24 -3.92
CA ALA A 113 -4.23 12.36 -4.59
C ALA A 113 -5.64 12.98 -4.68
N GLU A 114 -6.08 13.70 -3.64
CA GLU A 114 -7.37 14.41 -3.64
C GLU A 114 -7.42 15.51 -4.71
N ASN A 115 -6.35 16.31 -4.84
CA ASN A 115 -6.39 17.57 -5.60
C ASN A 115 -5.81 17.47 -7.02
N LEU A 116 -4.91 16.52 -7.30
CA LEU A 116 -4.30 16.41 -8.63
C LEU A 116 -5.31 15.89 -9.67
N PRO A 117 -5.26 16.43 -10.92
CA PRO A 117 -5.92 15.85 -12.08
C PRO A 117 -5.40 14.44 -12.42
N SER A 118 -6.24 13.59 -13.01
CA SER A 118 -5.90 12.20 -13.30
C SER A 118 -4.68 12.04 -14.22
N ASP A 119 -4.52 12.88 -15.24
CA ASP A 119 -3.38 12.85 -16.16
C ASP A 119 -2.06 13.22 -15.46
N ILE A 120 -2.12 14.12 -14.47
CA ILE A 120 -0.96 14.48 -13.65
C ILE A 120 -0.62 13.37 -12.66
N ILE A 121 -1.63 12.73 -12.06
CA ILE A 121 -1.44 11.55 -11.19
C ILE A 121 -0.79 10.41 -11.97
N GLU A 122 -1.22 10.17 -13.20
CA GLU A 122 -0.66 9.13 -14.06
C GLU A 122 0.82 9.40 -14.36
N LYS A 123 1.18 10.62 -14.76
CA LYS A 123 2.58 11.04 -14.96
C LYS A 123 3.43 10.86 -13.71
N LEU A 124 2.94 11.32 -12.56
CA LEU A 124 3.63 11.19 -11.27
C LEU A 124 3.83 9.71 -10.92
N THR A 125 2.82 8.88 -11.12
CA THR A 125 2.85 7.45 -10.83
C THR A 125 3.87 6.72 -11.71
N TYR A 126 3.92 7.01 -13.01
CA TYR A 126 4.94 6.42 -13.90
C TYR A 126 6.35 6.83 -13.47
N HIS A 127 6.57 8.11 -13.17
CA HIS A 127 7.85 8.57 -12.64
C HIS A 127 8.22 7.87 -11.31
N ILE A 128 7.22 7.64 -10.45
CA ILE A 128 7.35 6.89 -9.20
C ILE A 128 7.68 5.40 -9.45
N PHE A 129 7.45 4.84 -10.63
CA PHE A 129 7.87 3.48 -10.95
C PHE A 129 9.19 3.41 -11.72
N ASP A 130 9.51 4.43 -12.50
CA ASP A 130 10.71 4.41 -13.35
C ASP A 130 11.99 4.83 -12.59
N THR A 131 11.89 5.58 -11.49
CA THR A 131 13.09 5.97 -10.72
C THR A 131 13.62 4.80 -9.86
N THR A 132 14.86 4.38 -10.09
CA THR A 132 15.46 3.14 -9.53
C THR A 132 15.91 3.21 -8.06
N ASN A 133 16.01 4.40 -7.45
CA ASN A 133 16.57 4.60 -6.10
C ASN A 133 15.57 5.23 -5.12
N LYS A 134 14.40 4.62 -4.95
CA LYS A 134 13.44 5.09 -3.94
C LYS A 134 13.66 4.37 -2.63
N SER A 135 13.61 5.10 -1.52
CA SER A 135 13.55 4.45 -0.22
C SER A 135 12.27 3.61 -0.10
N ASN A 136 12.39 2.43 0.51
CA ASN A 136 11.23 1.59 0.82
C ASN A 136 10.19 2.36 1.64
N GLN A 137 10.63 3.26 2.52
CA GLN A 137 9.78 4.12 3.32
C GLN A 137 8.88 5.04 2.47
N PHE A 138 9.42 5.67 1.41
CA PHE A 138 8.62 6.50 0.52
C PHE A 138 7.54 5.68 -0.19
N LEU A 139 7.91 4.49 -0.71
CA LEU A 139 6.96 3.60 -1.36
C LEU A 139 5.86 3.16 -0.40
N GLN A 140 6.21 2.85 0.85
CA GLN A 140 5.26 2.52 1.90
C GLN A 140 4.25 3.67 2.11
N TYR A 141 4.73 4.92 2.25
CA TYR A 141 3.84 6.08 2.36
C TYR A 141 3.00 6.32 1.11
N PHE A 142 3.55 6.10 -0.08
CA PHE A 142 2.80 6.20 -1.33
C PHE A 142 1.64 5.20 -1.36
N TYR A 143 1.90 3.94 -1.04
CA TYR A 143 0.87 2.91 -1.02
C TYR A 143 -0.11 3.02 0.14
N GLU A 144 0.29 3.61 1.27
CA GLU A 144 -0.58 3.81 2.42
C GLU A 144 -1.49 5.05 2.28
N TYR A 145 -0.95 6.16 1.77
CA TYR A 145 -1.64 7.46 1.80
C TYR A 145 -2.12 7.98 0.45
N PHE A 146 -1.44 7.63 -0.65
CA PHE A 146 -1.78 8.15 -2.00
C PHE A 146 -2.73 7.21 -2.73
N VAL A 147 -2.34 5.94 -2.87
CA VAL A 147 -3.02 4.99 -3.75
C VAL A 147 -4.48 4.72 -3.33
N PRO A 148 -4.81 4.50 -2.04
CA PRO A 148 -6.19 4.27 -1.63
C PRO A 148 -7.12 5.45 -1.97
N VAL A 149 -6.64 6.69 -1.78
CA VAL A 149 -7.37 7.91 -2.09
C VAL A 149 -7.63 8.01 -3.59
N TYR A 150 -6.61 7.71 -4.40
CA TYR A 150 -6.77 7.73 -5.85
C TYR A 150 -7.76 6.67 -6.35
N ILE A 151 -7.69 5.45 -5.82
CA ILE A 151 -8.62 4.34 -6.10
C ILE A 151 -10.07 4.74 -5.72
N LYS A 152 -10.24 5.39 -4.56
CA LYS A 152 -11.54 5.88 -4.10
C LYS A 152 -12.12 6.97 -5.02
N LYS A 153 -11.26 7.87 -5.51
CA LYS A 153 -11.64 8.97 -6.41
C LYS A 153 -11.87 8.52 -7.86
N SER A 154 -11.16 7.49 -8.32
CA SER A 154 -11.11 7.11 -9.74
C SER A 154 -11.25 5.60 -9.94
N ASN A 155 -12.18 5.21 -10.81
CA ASN A 155 -12.27 3.85 -11.34
C ASN A 155 -11.59 3.80 -12.72
N SER A 156 -10.26 3.99 -12.73
CA SER A 156 -9.45 4.00 -13.96
C SER A 156 -8.63 2.71 -14.10
N ARG A 157 -8.21 2.41 -15.33
CA ARG A 157 -7.28 1.30 -15.61
C ARG A 157 -5.98 1.40 -14.79
N LEU A 158 -5.51 2.63 -14.53
CA LEU A 158 -4.32 2.88 -13.73
C LEU A 158 -4.46 2.31 -12.31
N CYS A 159 -5.65 2.34 -11.71
CA CYS A 159 -5.89 1.77 -10.38
C CYS A 159 -5.59 0.26 -10.34
N THR A 160 -6.03 -0.49 -11.35
CA THR A 160 -5.73 -1.92 -11.45
C THR A 160 -4.24 -2.16 -11.71
N GLU A 161 -3.61 -1.35 -12.56
CA GLU A 161 -2.17 -1.44 -12.82
C GLU A 161 -1.32 -1.13 -11.59
N LEU A 162 -1.75 -0.18 -10.75
CA LEU A 162 -1.14 0.13 -9.46
C LEU A 162 -1.13 -1.09 -8.53
N LEU A 163 -2.28 -1.77 -8.40
CA LEU A 163 -2.41 -2.98 -7.58
C LEU A 163 -1.53 -4.11 -8.12
N LEU A 164 -1.50 -4.32 -9.44
CA LEU A 164 -0.66 -5.33 -10.08
C LEU A 164 0.84 -5.06 -9.88
N LYS A 165 1.28 -3.81 -10.04
CA LYS A 165 2.66 -3.41 -9.80
C LYS A 165 3.06 -3.58 -8.34
N ALA A 166 2.21 -3.14 -7.41
CA ALA A 166 2.44 -3.31 -5.97
C ALA A 166 2.61 -4.79 -5.62
N ASN A 167 1.67 -5.64 -6.05
CA ASN A 167 1.71 -7.08 -5.78
C ASN A 167 2.98 -7.74 -6.32
N LYS A 168 3.41 -7.36 -7.53
CA LYS A 168 4.56 -7.98 -8.23
C LYS A 168 5.92 -7.48 -7.74
N LEU A 169 6.06 -6.18 -7.50
CA LEU A 169 7.38 -5.55 -7.28
C LEU A 169 7.59 -5.11 -5.82
N HIS A 170 6.52 -4.79 -5.09
CA HIS A 170 6.57 -4.20 -3.75
C HIS A 170 5.65 -4.97 -2.79
N THR A 171 5.85 -6.28 -2.68
CA THR A 171 4.92 -7.20 -1.99
C THR A 171 4.60 -6.79 -0.54
N ASP A 172 5.58 -6.28 0.22
CA ASP A 172 5.32 -5.84 1.60
C ASP A 172 4.45 -4.57 1.65
N CYS A 173 4.71 -3.62 0.75
CA CYS A 173 3.83 -2.45 0.61
C CYS A 173 2.43 -2.83 0.10
N PHE A 174 2.32 -3.87 -0.74
CA PHE A 174 1.04 -4.37 -1.19
C PHE A 174 0.17 -4.90 -0.04
N LYS A 175 0.75 -5.58 0.96
CA LYS A 175 -0.01 -6.04 2.14
C LYS A 175 -0.61 -4.87 2.92
N ILE A 176 0.14 -3.78 3.05
CA ILE A 176 -0.32 -2.54 3.71
C ILE A 176 -1.46 -1.92 2.89
N LEU A 177 -1.25 -1.76 1.58
CA LEU A 177 -2.25 -1.24 0.66
C LEU A 177 -3.54 -2.06 0.71
N LEU A 178 -3.43 -3.39 0.67
CA LEU A 178 -4.55 -4.32 0.73
C LEU A 178 -5.33 -4.13 2.03
N LYS A 179 -4.65 -4.02 3.18
CA LYS A 179 -5.28 -3.76 4.48
C LYS A 179 -6.05 -2.44 4.48
N VAL A 180 -5.48 -1.36 3.95
CA VAL A 180 -6.15 -0.06 3.89
C VAL A 180 -7.38 -0.11 2.98
N ILE A 181 -7.25 -0.74 1.81
CA ILE A 181 -8.35 -0.85 0.83
C ILE A 181 -9.51 -1.67 1.40
N LEU A 182 -9.25 -2.85 1.98
CA LEU A 182 -10.31 -3.74 2.45
C LEU A 182 -11.05 -3.17 3.68
N LYS A 183 -10.43 -2.25 4.42
CA LYS A 183 -11.05 -1.57 5.57
C LYS A 183 -11.84 -0.31 5.20
N ASP A 184 -11.66 0.24 4.01
CA ASP A 184 -12.39 1.43 3.54
C ASP A 184 -13.60 1.01 2.68
N THR A 185 -14.79 1.01 3.28
CA THR A 185 -16.05 0.60 2.63
C THR A 185 -16.53 1.57 1.55
N ASP A 186 -15.96 2.77 1.46
CA ASP A 186 -16.27 3.71 0.37
C ASP A 186 -15.54 3.34 -0.94
N ILE A 187 -14.51 2.49 -0.88
CA ILE A 187 -13.80 2.03 -2.08
C ILE A 187 -14.68 1.02 -2.83
N GLN A 188 -14.94 1.30 -4.09
CA GLN A 188 -15.74 0.41 -4.94
C GLN A 188 -15.02 -0.90 -5.23
N ASN A 189 -15.74 -2.00 -5.08
CA ASN A 189 -15.24 -3.36 -5.32
C ASN A 189 -14.85 -3.66 -6.76
N THR A 190 -15.25 -2.84 -7.73
CA THR A 190 -14.97 -3.03 -9.15
C THR A 190 -13.47 -3.15 -9.44
N ILE A 191 -12.68 -2.23 -8.90
CA ILE A 191 -11.22 -2.19 -9.09
C ILE A 191 -10.54 -3.43 -8.48
N ILE A 192 -10.97 -3.82 -7.27
CA ILE A 192 -10.43 -4.99 -6.58
C ILE A 192 -10.78 -6.26 -7.35
N ASN A 193 -12.02 -6.36 -7.84
CA ASN A 193 -12.46 -7.50 -8.64
C ASN A 193 -11.70 -7.60 -9.97
N ASP A 194 -11.48 -6.49 -10.67
CA ASP A 194 -10.70 -6.44 -11.91
C ASP A 194 -9.24 -6.88 -11.67
N PHE A 195 -8.66 -6.42 -10.56
CA PHE A 195 -7.35 -6.89 -10.11
C PHE A 195 -7.34 -8.40 -9.87
N ILE A 196 -8.29 -8.95 -9.10
CA ILE A 196 -8.40 -10.39 -8.82
C ILE A 196 -8.52 -11.20 -10.10
N CYS A 197 -9.36 -10.76 -11.04
CA CYS A 197 -9.58 -11.45 -12.31
C CYS A 197 -8.32 -11.50 -13.20
N THR A 198 -7.35 -10.61 -12.97
CA THR A 198 -6.08 -10.57 -13.69
C THR A 198 -5.01 -11.47 -13.05
N LEU A 199 -5.18 -11.85 -11.79
CA LEU A 199 -4.25 -12.73 -11.09
C LEU A 199 -4.37 -14.18 -11.57
N ASN A 200 -3.24 -14.88 -11.63
CA ASN A 200 -3.24 -16.32 -11.85
C ASN A 200 -3.67 -17.09 -10.58
N VAL A 201 -3.89 -18.40 -10.72
CA VAL A 201 -4.39 -19.28 -9.64
C VAL A 201 -3.52 -19.21 -8.37
N ASP A 202 -2.19 -19.24 -8.51
CA ASP A 202 -1.26 -19.20 -7.39
C ASP A 202 -1.29 -17.84 -6.68
N GLN A 203 -1.37 -16.76 -7.45
CA GLN A 203 -1.48 -15.40 -6.92
C GLN A 203 -2.81 -15.17 -6.18
N GLN A 204 -3.92 -15.71 -6.67
CA GLN A 204 -5.21 -15.65 -5.97
C GLN A 204 -5.18 -16.45 -4.67
N THR A 205 -4.48 -17.58 -4.65
CA THR A 205 -4.26 -18.40 -3.44
C THR A 205 -3.49 -17.60 -2.38
N LYS A 206 -2.40 -16.93 -2.79
CA LYS A 206 -1.64 -16.05 -1.92
C LYS A 206 -2.47 -14.86 -1.41
N LEU A 207 -3.25 -14.23 -2.29
CA LEU A 207 -4.12 -13.11 -1.94
C LEU A 207 -5.12 -13.50 -0.84
N LEU A 208 -5.78 -14.67 -0.95
CA LEU A 208 -6.70 -15.13 0.09
C LEU A 208 -6.01 -15.36 1.44
N THR A 209 -4.77 -15.84 1.41
CA THR A 209 -3.96 -16.00 2.63
C THR A 209 -3.65 -14.63 3.25
N ASP A 210 -3.31 -13.63 2.43
CA ASP A 210 -3.07 -12.26 2.89
C ASP A 210 -4.35 -11.61 3.43
N ILE A 211 -5.52 -11.85 2.82
CA ILE A 211 -6.83 -11.37 3.29
C ILE A 211 -7.14 -11.92 4.69
N ASN A 212 -6.86 -13.19 4.94
CA ASN A 212 -7.12 -13.83 6.24
C ASN A 212 -6.31 -13.20 7.39
N ASN A 213 -5.12 -12.68 7.09
CA ASN A 213 -4.28 -12.01 8.07
C ASN A 213 -4.78 -10.59 8.40
N ILE A 214 -5.82 -10.12 7.71
CA ILE A 214 -6.45 -8.82 7.95
C ILE A 214 -7.72 -9.06 8.75
N GLU A 215 -7.73 -8.58 10.00
CA GLU A 215 -8.93 -8.58 10.83
C GLU A 215 -9.94 -7.58 10.26
N LEU A 216 -11.01 -8.10 9.65
CA LEU A 216 -12.11 -7.32 9.10
C LEU A 216 -13.27 -7.27 10.11
N SER A 217 -13.92 -6.11 10.21
CA SER A 217 -15.22 -6.01 10.88
C SER A 217 -16.32 -6.72 10.07
N GLY A 218 -17.50 -6.92 10.66
CA GLY A 218 -18.63 -7.50 9.93
C GLY A 218 -19.01 -6.70 8.69
N GLU A 219 -18.99 -5.37 8.79
CA GLU A 219 -19.32 -4.45 7.69
C GLU A 219 -18.25 -4.49 6.59
N GLU A 220 -16.97 -4.41 6.98
CA GLU A 220 -15.82 -4.51 6.07
C GLU A 220 -15.83 -5.86 5.32
N PHE A 221 -16.10 -6.96 6.02
CA PHE A 221 -16.20 -8.27 5.40
C PHE A 221 -17.41 -8.38 4.46
N SER A 222 -18.58 -7.90 4.88
CA SER A 222 -19.80 -7.87 4.06
C SER A 222 -19.58 -7.10 2.76
N HIS A 223 -18.91 -5.95 2.84
CA HIS A 223 -18.52 -5.16 1.67
C HIS A 223 -17.63 -5.96 0.72
N ASN A 224 -16.65 -6.70 1.24
CA ASN A 224 -15.64 -7.40 0.44
C ASN A 224 -15.99 -8.85 0.06
N VAL A 225 -17.09 -9.42 0.56
CA VAL A 225 -17.39 -10.85 0.43
C VAL A 225 -17.49 -11.32 -1.03
N PHE A 226 -17.94 -10.44 -1.93
CA PHE A 226 -17.97 -10.73 -3.37
C PHE A 226 -16.56 -10.93 -3.94
N ASN A 227 -15.61 -10.06 -3.58
CA ASN A 227 -14.21 -10.17 -4.02
C ASN A 227 -13.56 -11.44 -3.47
N ILE A 228 -13.80 -11.73 -2.18
CA ILE A 228 -13.32 -12.96 -1.52
C ILE A 228 -13.86 -14.19 -2.24
N TYR A 229 -15.16 -14.20 -2.56
CA TYR A 229 -15.79 -15.26 -3.35
C TYR A 229 -15.15 -15.42 -4.74
N THR A 230 -14.92 -14.33 -5.46
CA THR A 230 -14.28 -14.37 -6.78
C THR A 230 -12.89 -14.99 -6.71
N ALA A 231 -12.06 -14.56 -5.76
CA ALA A 231 -10.73 -15.13 -5.56
C ALA A 231 -10.79 -16.61 -5.16
N TYR A 232 -11.72 -16.97 -4.26
CA TYR A 232 -11.88 -18.35 -3.81
C TYR A 232 -12.32 -19.30 -4.93
N LYS A 233 -13.22 -18.86 -5.82
CA LYS A 233 -13.71 -19.66 -6.94
C LYS A 233 -12.58 -20.17 -7.85
N SER A 234 -11.52 -19.39 -8.02
CA SER A 234 -10.47 -19.65 -9.01
C SER A 234 -9.10 -20.01 -8.42
N CYS A 235 -8.89 -19.92 -7.10
CA CYS A 235 -7.63 -20.29 -6.44
C CYS A 235 -7.33 -21.81 -6.35
N ASN A 236 -6.18 -22.19 -5.79
CA ASN A 236 -5.89 -23.57 -5.38
C ASN A 236 -6.51 -23.87 -4.01
N LYS A 237 -7.38 -24.89 -3.96
CA LYS A 237 -8.17 -25.28 -2.79
C LYS A 237 -7.36 -26.14 -1.82
N THR A 238 -6.23 -25.61 -1.35
CA THR A 238 -5.39 -26.28 -0.35
C THR A 238 -6.10 -26.33 1.01
N GLU A 239 -5.70 -27.25 1.89
CA GLU A 239 -6.27 -27.35 3.24
C GLU A 239 -6.17 -26.03 4.03
N ASN A 240 -5.08 -25.29 3.89
CA ASN A 240 -4.91 -23.99 4.54
C ASN A 240 -5.95 -22.95 4.07
N ILE A 241 -6.21 -22.89 2.76
CA ILE A 241 -7.23 -21.99 2.19
C ILE A 241 -8.62 -22.39 2.65
N GLN A 242 -8.89 -23.68 2.78
CA GLN A 242 -10.19 -24.15 3.25
C GLN A 242 -10.43 -23.79 4.72
N ASN A 243 -9.43 -24.01 5.58
CA ASN A 243 -9.50 -23.59 6.98
C ASN A 243 -9.66 -22.07 7.10
N THR A 244 -8.98 -21.30 6.24
CA THR A 244 -9.12 -19.85 6.12
C THR A 244 -10.56 -19.44 5.81
N ILE A 245 -11.16 -19.99 4.75
CA ILE A 245 -12.54 -19.65 4.38
C ILE A 245 -13.53 -20.08 5.45
N LEU A 246 -13.35 -21.25 6.06
CA LEU A 246 -14.18 -21.70 7.17
C LEU A 246 -14.13 -20.73 8.36
N SER A 247 -12.93 -20.23 8.71
CA SER A 247 -12.76 -19.24 9.77
C SER A 247 -13.53 -17.95 9.49
N LEU A 248 -13.42 -17.42 8.26
CA LEU A 248 -14.14 -16.22 7.83
C LEU A 248 -15.66 -16.42 7.87
N LEU A 249 -16.15 -17.57 7.35
CA LEU A 249 -17.56 -17.92 7.39
C LEU A 249 -18.07 -17.98 8.84
N LYS A 250 -17.37 -18.67 9.74
CA LYS A 250 -17.74 -18.73 11.16
C LYS A 250 -17.86 -17.35 11.79
N THR A 251 -16.81 -16.55 11.65
CA THR A 251 -16.67 -15.23 12.29
C THR A 251 -17.78 -14.26 11.87
N HIS A 252 -18.18 -14.29 10.60
CA HIS A 252 -19.11 -13.31 10.05
C HIS A 252 -20.53 -13.85 9.78
N SER A 253 -20.80 -15.09 10.17
CA SER A 253 -22.05 -15.81 9.88
C SER A 253 -23.33 -15.08 10.30
N VAL A 254 -23.34 -14.43 11.48
CA VAL A 254 -24.50 -13.68 11.97
C VAL A 254 -24.71 -12.39 11.16
N HIS A 255 -23.64 -11.61 10.97
CA HIS A 255 -23.69 -10.32 10.30
C HIS A 255 -24.08 -10.46 8.82
N CYS A 256 -23.49 -11.45 8.14
CA CYS A 256 -23.73 -11.71 6.71
C CYS A 256 -24.89 -12.69 6.45
N SER A 257 -25.73 -12.96 7.44
CA SER A 257 -26.79 -13.97 7.34
C SER A 257 -27.77 -13.74 6.18
N ALA A 258 -28.01 -12.49 5.77
CA ALA A 258 -28.89 -12.18 4.63
C ALA A 258 -28.14 -11.95 3.31
N ASP A 259 -26.81 -11.91 3.33
CA ASP A 259 -26.00 -11.54 2.16
C ASP A 259 -25.97 -12.68 1.12
N LYS A 260 -26.26 -12.34 -0.14
CA LYS A 260 -26.30 -13.31 -1.24
C LYS A 260 -24.91 -13.80 -1.63
N SER A 261 -23.91 -12.93 -1.61
CA SER A 261 -22.53 -13.26 -1.95
C SER A 261 -21.87 -14.10 -0.86
N TYR A 262 -22.22 -13.86 0.41
CA TYR A 262 -21.90 -14.78 1.51
C TYR A 262 -22.49 -16.17 1.26
N GLY A 263 -23.77 -16.25 0.90
CA GLY A 263 -24.42 -17.52 0.55
C GLY A 263 -23.73 -18.25 -0.61
N LYS A 264 -23.24 -17.52 -1.62
CA LYS A 264 -22.44 -18.09 -2.72
C LYS A 264 -21.08 -18.62 -2.26
N LEU A 265 -20.41 -17.89 -1.36
CA LEU A 265 -19.15 -18.32 -0.78
C LEU A 265 -19.32 -19.59 0.05
N LEU A 266 -20.35 -19.64 0.89
CA LEU A 266 -20.71 -20.81 1.68
C LEU A 266 -21.00 -22.03 0.79
N LEU A 267 -21.80 -21.86 -0.27
CA LEU A 267 -22.09 -22.95 -1.20
C LEU A 267 -20.83 -23.44 -1.92
N ALA A 268 -19.98 -22.53 -2.41
CA ALA A 268 -18.72 -22.90 -3.06
C ALA A 268 -17.73 -23.59 -2.12
N TYR A 269 -17.78 -23.24 -0.82
CA TYR A 269 -17.03 -23.93 0.22
C TYR A 269 -17.52 -25.38 0.39
N LEU A 270 -18.84 -25.57 0.52
CA LEU A 270 -19.46 -26.90 0.69
C LEU A 270 -19.17 -27.85 -0.48
N GLN A 271 -19.19 -27.34 -1.71
CA GLN A 271 -18.93 -28.13 -2.93
C GLN A 271 -17.51 -28.72 -3.00
N GLN A 272 -16.63 -28.41 -2.05
CA GLN A 272 -15.32 -29.04 -1.92
C GLN A 272 -15.39 -30.21 -0.93
N GLU A 273 -15.89 -31.35 -1.40
CA GLU A 273 -16.25 -32.55 -0.60
C GLU A 273 -15.12 -33.11 0.28
N LYS A 274 -13.84 -32.95 -0.11
CA LYS A 274 -12.68 -33.61 0.52
C LYS A 274 -12.28 -33.08 1.90
N ILE A 275 -13.03 -32.13 2.48
CA ILE A 275 -12.58 -31.32 3.63
C ILE A 275 -13.31 -31.70 4.93
N PHE A 276 -14.42 -32.41 4.85
CA PHE A 276 -15.18 -32.83 6.03
C PHE A 276 -14.47 -34.00 6.72
N LYS A 277 -13.36 -33.68 7.41
CA LYS A 277 -12.50 -34.65 8.10
C LYS A 277 -13.05 -35.07 9.45
N THR A 278 -13.95 -34.28 10.06
CA THR A 278 -14.47 -34.50 11.40
C THR A 278 -15.93 -34.11 11.53
N ASN A 279 -16.63 -34.78 12.46
CA ASN A 279 -18.02 -34.46 12.79
C ASN A 279 -18.19 -33.04 13.38
N SER A 280 -17.13 -32.49 13.98
CA SER A 280 -17.14 -31.12 14.52
C SER A 280 -17.34 -30.08 13.42
N ASN A 281 -16.63 -30.22 12.29
CA ASN A 281 -16.75 -29.29 11.17
C ASN A 281 -18.19 -29.30 10.61
N TYR A 282 -18.79 -30.49 10.52
CA TYR A 282 -20.16 -30.66 10.06
C TYR A 282 -21.17 -29.87 10.91
N VAL A 283 -21.17 -30.10 12.23
CA VAL A 283 -22.10 -29.44 13.17
C VAL A 283 -21.93 -27.91 13.16
N GLU A 284 -20.71 -27.42 13.04
CA GLU A 284 -20.47 -25.98 12.97
C GLU A 284 -21.01 -25.36 11.68
N ILE A 285 -20.82 -26.04 10.54
CA ILE A 285 -21.29 -25.57 9.23
C ILE A 285 -22.82 -25.63 9.16
N GLU A 286 -23.43 -26.67 9.72
CA GLU A 286 -24.88 -26.78 9.84
C GLU A 286 -25.48 -25.56 10.55
N LYS A 287 -24.92 -25.19 11.71
CA LYS A 287 -25.33 -23.98 12.46
C LYS A 287 -25.21 -22.70 11.61
N ILE A 288 -24.14 -22.57 10.82
CA ILE A 288 -23.96 -21.41 9.92
C ILE A 288 -25.07 -21.38 8.86
N ILE A 289 -25.44 -22.52 8.26
CA ILE A 289 -26.49 -22.61 7.25
C ILE A 289 -27.87 -22.32 7.89
N GLU A 290 -28.13 -22.83 9.09
CA GLU A 290 -29.40 -22.63 9.79
C GLU A 290 -29.72 -21.15 10.01
N ILE A 291 -28.72 -20.36 10.44
CA ILE A 291 -28.91 -18.92 10.67
C ILE A 291 -28.91 -18.10 9.38
N HIS A 292 -28.45 -18.67 8.26
CA HIS A 292 -28.44 -18.00 6.97
C HIS A 292 -29.87 -17.82 6.43
N LYS A 293 -30.11 -16.70 5.75
CA LYS A 293 -31.45 -16.22 5.34
C LYS A 293 -31.55 -15.91 3.85
N SER A 294 -30.46 -16.00 3.09
CA SER A 294 -30.49 -15.75 1.65
C SER A 294 -31.09 -16.94 0.87
N PRO A 295 -31.41 -16.77 -0.43
CA PRO A 295 -31.86 -17.86 -1.31
C PRO A 295 -30.89 -19.05 -1.39
N PHE A 296 -29.62 -18.88 -0.99
CA PHE A 296 -28.62 -19.94 -0.98
C PHE A 296 -28.73 -20.89 0.21
N LYS A 297 -29.59 -20.63 1.21
CA LYS A 297 -29.80 -21.53 2.35
C LYS A 297 -30.17 -22.96 1.90
N ARG A 298 -31.20 -23.09 1.05
CA ARG A 298 -31.68 -24.40 0.57
C ARG A 298 -30.61 -25.16 -0.23
N PRO A 299 -29.93 -24.56 -1.22
CA PRO A 299 -28.80 -25.18 -1.89
C PRO A 299 -27.70 -25.66 -0.92
N CYS A 300 -27.36 -24.85 0.09
CA CYS A 300 -26.34 -25.23 1.07
C CYS A 300 -26.77 -26.45 1.91
N HIS A 301 -28.02 -26.49 2.38
CA HIS A 301 -28.54 -27.67 3.08
C HIS A 301 -28.50 -28.93 2.21
N SER A 302 -28.92 -28.85 0.95
CA SER A 302 -28.91 -29.99 0.02
C SER A 302 -27.51 -30.58 -0.12
N VAL A 303 -26.50 -29.73 -0.34
CA VAL A 303 -25.11 -30.18 -0.49
C VAL A 303 -24.58 -30.75 0.83
N LEU A 304 -24.93 -30.14 1.97
CA LEU A 304 -24.51 -30.65 3.27
C LEU A 304 -25.12 -32.04 3.58
N GLU A 305 -26.38 -32.26 3.23
CA GLU A 305 -27.03 -33.58 3.36
C GLU A 305 -26.38 -34.63 2.45
N GLU A 306 -26.04 -34.28 1.21
CA GLU A 306 -25.29 -35.16 0.29
C GLU A 306 -23.94 -35.58 0.89
N ILE A 307 -23.20 -34.63 1.47
CA ILE A 307 -21.94 -34.90 2.15
C ILE A 307 -22.17 -35.84 3.34
N ASN A 308 -23.18 -35.60 4.16
CA ASN A 308 -23.48 -36.45 5.32
C ASN A 308 -23.81 -37.89 4.92
N ASN A 309 -24.52 -38.09 3.81
CA ASN A 309 -24.84 -39.42 3.29
C ASN A 309 -23.62 -40.15 2.69
N SER A 310 -22.53 -39.43 2.43
CA SER A 310 -21.29 -39.97 1.86
C SER A 310 -20.19 -40.27 2.89
N LEU A 311 -20.35 -39.79 4.13
CA LEU A 311 -19.46 -40.03 5.27
C LEU A 311 -19.81 -41.35 5.99
#